data_AF-A0A382WZF2-F1
#
_entry.id   AF-A0A382WZF2-F1
#
_cell.length_a   1.000
_cell.length_b   1.000
_cell.length_c   1.000
_cell.angle_alpha   90.00
_cell.angle_beta   90.00
_cell.angle_gamma   90.00
#
_symmetry.space_group_name_H-M   'P 1'
#
loop_
_entity.id
_entity.type
_entity.pdbx_description
1 polymer ?
#
loop_
_entity_poly.entity_id
_entity_poly.type
_entity_poly.pdbx_seq_one_letter_code
_entity_poly.pdbx_strand_id
1 'polypeptide(L)'
;PEPEATQPVCGPGTVLKNGLCVAEQQQRGGGCLIATAAFGSELAPQIQFLREIRDNTVLQTQSGSAFMAGFNQFYYSFSPTIADYERENPAFKEAVKLTLTPLLTSLTLLQYADIDSESEMLGYGIGVILLNIGMYFVAPAVIIFKIKNRK
;
A
#
# COMPACT_ATOMS: atom_id res chain seq x y z
N PRO A 1 -21.52 -23.39 44.55
CA PRO A 1 -21.53 -22.89 43.15
C PRO A 1 -20.91 -21.49 43.11
N GLU A 2 -19.62 -21.41 42.74
CA GLU A 2 -18.98 -20.12 42.45
C GLU A 2 -19.61 -19.51 41.18
N PRO A 3 -19.88 -18.19 41.14
CA PRO A 3 -20.48 -17.57 39.98
C PRO A 3 -19.46 -17.52 38.84
N GLU A 4 -19.80 -18.09 37.69
CA GLU A 4 -19.03 -17.97 36.45
C GLU A 4 -18.94 -16.48 36.06
N ALA A 5 -17.73 -15.92 36.12
CA ALA A 5 -17.47 -14.56 35.71
C ALA A 5 -17.65 -14.43 34.18
N THR A 6 -18.69 -13.71 33.76
CA THR A 6 -18.88 -13.31 32.37
C THR A 6 -17.67 -12.49 31.91
N GLN A 7 -16.90 -13.01 30.96
CA GLN A 7 -15.77 -12.30 30.38
C GLN A 7 -16.27 -11.01 29.69
N PRO A 8 -15.60 -9.86 29.87
CA PRO A 8 -16.02 -8.60 29.27
C PRO A 8 -15.90 -8.67 27.74
N VAL A 9 -16.95 -8.23 27.04
CA VAL A 9 -16.96 -8.11 25.58
C VAL A 9 -16.32 -6.77 25.20
N CYS A 10 -15.20 -6.83 24.49
CA CYS A 10 -14.50 -5.65 24.00
C CYS A 10 -15.18 -5.07 22.74
N GLY A 11 -15.13 -3.76 22.57
CA GLY A 11 -15.73 -3.06 21.42
C GLY A 11 -14.94 -3.27 20.11
N PRO A 12 -15.48 -2.83 18.96
CA PRO A 12 -14.82 -2.95 17.67
C PRO A 12 -13.41 -2.33 17.70
N GLY A 13 -12.40 -3.05 17.22
CA GLY A 13 -10.99 -2.58 17.22
C GLY A 13 -10.22 -2.78 18.54
N THR A 14 -10.77 -3.55 19.48
CA THR A 14 -10.11 -3.90 20.74
C THR A 14 -10.14 -5.41 20.98
N VAL A 15 -9.05 -5.95 21.51
CA VAL A 15 -8.93 -7.38 21.86
C VAL A 15 -8.74 -7.55 23.36
N LEU A 16 -9.29 -8.63 23.90
CA LEU A 16 -9.12 -8.98 25.31
C LEU A 16 -7.72 -9.56 25.53
N LYS A 17 -6.85 -8.81 26.21
CA LYS A 17 -5.54 -9.31 26.69
C LYS A 17 -5.45 -9.14 28.20
N ASN A 18 -5.20 -10.23 28.93
CA ASN A 18 -5.05 -10.23 30.39
C ASN A 18 -6.23 -9.57 31.14
N GLY A 19 -7.46 -9.79 30.67
CA GLY A 19 -8.66 -9.20 31.28
C GLY A 19 -8.86 -7.70 31.00
N LEU A 20 -8.01 -7.10 30.18
CA LEU A 20 -8.12 -5.70 29.73
C LEU A 20 -8.47 -5.67 28.24
N CYS A 21 -9.40 -4.82 27.86
CA CYS A 21 -9.60 -4.48 26.45
C CYS A 21 -8.47 -3.55 26.03
N VAL A 22 -7.51 -4.08 25.28
CA VAL A 22 -6.45 -3.30 24.67
C VAL A 22 -6.87 -2.97 23.24
N ALA A 23 -6.42 -1.82 22.73
CA ALA A 23 -6.47 -1.58 21.28
C ALA A 23 -5.88 -2.82 20.59
N GLU A 24 -6.61 -3.38 19.63
CA GLU A 24 -6.06 -4.40 18.78
C GLU A 24 -4.84 -3.76 18.13
N GLN A 25 -3.65 -4.15 18.62
CA GLN A 25 -2.46 -4.00 17.84
C GLN A 25 -2.69 -4.92 16.65
N GLN A 26 -3.40 -4.39 15.64
CA GLN A 26 -3.17 -4.80 14.27
C GLN A 26 -1.66 -4.87 14.20
N GLN A 27 -1.13 -6.10 14.09
CA GLN A 27 0.27 -6.28 13.79
C GLN A 27 0.59 -5.23 12.74
N ARG A 28 1.65 -4.45 12.95
CA ARG A 28 2.07 -3.28 12.15
C ARG A 28 2.29 -3.65 10.67
N GLY A 29 1.29 -4.18 9.97
CA GLY A 29 1.46 -5.36 9.14
C GLY A 29 0.29 -5.72 8.21
N GLY A 30 -0.80 -4.94 8.22
CA GLY A 30 -1.94 -5.16 7.29
C GLY A 30 -2.40 -3.93 6.49
N GLY A 31 -2.03 -2.72 6.90
CA GLY A 31 -2.51 -1.47 6.31
C GLY A 31 -1.53 -0.81 5.34
N CYS A 32 -2.06 -0.05 4.38
CA CYS A 32 -1.26 0.81 3.49
C CYS A 32 -0.81 2.08 4.23
N LEU A 33 0.08 1.96 5.22
CA LEU A 33 0.50 3.03 6.13
C LEU A 33 0.98 4.32 5.44
N ILE A 34 1.89 4.19 4.47
CA ILE A 34 2.42 5.31 3.68
C ILE A 34 1.30 5.98 2.88
N ALA A 35 0.51 5.20 2.15
CA ALA A 35 -0.59 5.75 1.37
C ALA A 35 -1.63 6.44 2.28
N THR A 36 -1.89 5.87 3.46
CA THR A 36 -2.81 6.44 4.45
C THR A 36 -2.32 7.78 4.98
N ALA A 37 -1.03 7.90 5.27
CA ALA A 37 -0.43 9.18 5.67
C ALA A 37 -0.50 10.21 4.52
N ALA A 38 -0.21 9.79 3.29
CA ALA A 38 -0.27 10.62 2.09
C ALA A 38 -1.68 11.13 1.74
N PHE A 39 -2.68 10.24 1.76
CA PHE A 39 -4.06 10.54 1.34
C PHE A 39 -4.99 10.90 2.50
N GLY A 40 -4.53 10.77 3.75
CA GLY A 40 -5.19 11.25 4.96
C GLY A 40 -6.26 10.31 5.54
N SER A 41 -6.65 9.24 4.85
CA SER A 41 -7.62 8.27 5.35
C SER A 41 -7.37 6.91 4.73
N GLU A 42 -7.45 5.84 5.52
CA GLU A 42 -7.46 4.47 4.99
C GLU A 42 -8.65 4.18 4.09
N LEU A 43 -9.72 4.98 4.19
CA LEU A 43 -10.92 4.88 3.38
C LEU A 43 -10.88 5.79 2.15
N ALA A 44 -9.75 6.44 1.87
CA ALA A 44 -9.63 7.25 0.67
C ALA A 44 -9.80 6.37 -0.58
N PRO A 45 -10.47 6.85 -1.65
CA PRO A 45 -10.72 6.08 -2.87
C PRO A 45 -9.45 5.48 -3.47
N GLN A 46 -8.33 6.18 -3.39
CA GLN A 46 -7.03 5.73 -3.89
C GLN A 46 -6.52 4.48 -3.16
N ILE A 47 -6.74 4.39 -1.84
CA ILE A 47 -6.30 3.26 -1.03
C ILE A 47 -7.26 2.08 -1.20
N GLN A 48 -8.56 2.35 -1.34
CA GLN A 48 -9.53 1.31 -1.67
C GLN A 48 -9.23 0.69 -3.03
N PHE A 49 -8.90 1.51 -4.04
CA PHE A 49 -8.43 1.02 -5.33
C PHE A 49 -7.22 0.07 -5.20
N LEU A 50 -6.21 0.44 -4.41
CA LEU A 50 -5.07 -0.45 -4.15
C LEU A 50 -5.47 -1.77 -3.49
N ARG A 51 -6.42 -1.72 -2.54
CA ARG A 51 -6.94 -2.91 -1.86
C ARG A 51 -7.69 -3.82 -2.82
N GLU A 52 -8.54 -3.26 -3.67
CA GLU A 52 -9.29 -4.03 -4.67
C GLU A 52 -8.34 -4.74 -5.64
N ILE A 53 -7.32 -4.05 -6.18
CA ILE A 53 -6.32 -4.68 -7.06
C ILE A 53 -5.55 -5.77 -6.32
N ARG A 54 -5.12 -5.51 -5.09
CA ARG A 54 -4.42 -6.50 -4.27
C ARG A 54 -5.28 -7.74 -4.06
N ASP A 55 -6.51 -7.55 -3.58
CA ASP A 55 -7.37 -8.64 -3.10
C ASP A 55 -8.02 -9.41 -4.25
N ASN A 56 -8.41 -8.73 -5.32
CA ASN A 56 -9.15 -9.33 -6.44
C ASN A 56 -8.26 -9.73 -7.63
N THR A 57 -7.04 -9.20 -7.73
CA THR A 57 -6.14 -9.51 -8.86
C THR A 57 -4.85 -10.18 -8.37
N VAL A 58 -4.10 -9.52 -7.50
CA VAL A 58 -2.76 -10.00 -7.12
C VAL A 58 -2.83 -11.27 -6.26
N LEU A 59 -3.65 -11.27 -5.21
CA LEU A 59 -3.77 -12.39 -4.27
C LEU A 59 -4.55 -13.59 -4.84
N GLN A 60 -5.22 -13.43 -5.97
CA GLN A 60 -5.89 -14.56 -6.66
C GLN A 60 -4.90 -15.49 -7.37
N THR A 61 -3.62 -15.10 -7.46
CA THR A 61 -2.57 -15.87 -8.14
C THR A 61 -1.49 -16.33 -7.14
N GLN A 62 -0.84 -17.45 -7.42
CA GLN A 62 0.27 -17.90 -6.55
C GLN A 62 1.47 -16.97 -6.62
N SER A 63 1.83 -16.54 -7.83
CA SER A 63 2.94 -15.62 -8.07
C SER A 63 2.73 -14.26 -7.38
N GLY A 64 1.52 -13.70 -7.48
CA GLY A 64 1.17 -12.45 -6.80
C GLY A 64 1.14 -12.59 -5.28
N SER A 65 0.63 -13.71 -4.75
CA SER A 65 0.65 -13.99 -3.30
C SER A 65 2.07 -14.12 -2.75
N ALA A 66 2.96 -14.83 -3.45
CA ALA A 66 4.37 -14.95 -3.07
C ALA A 66 5.09 -13.59 -3.11
N PHE A 67 4.84 -12.79 -4.14
CA PHE A 67 5.35 -11.42 -4.22
C PHE A 67 4.87 -10.57 -3.04
N MET A 68 3.58 -10.60 -2.73
CA MET A 68 2.99 -9.82 -1.63
C MET A 68 3.54 -10.24 -0.26
N ALA A 69 3.84 -11.52 -0.05
CA ALA A 69 4.47 -11.97 1.19
C ALA A 69 5.85 -11.31 1.40
N GLY A 70 6.71 -11.35 0.37
CA GLY A 70 8.03 -10.71 0.42
C GLY A 70 7.94 -9.18 0.49
N PHE A 71 7.05 -8.59 -0.31
CA PHE A 71 6.80 -7.15 -0.32
C PHE A 71 6.34 -6.68 1.06
N ASN A 72 5.38 -7.35 1.70
CA ASN A 72 4.87 -6.96 3.01
C ASN A 72 5.99 -6.95 4.06
N GLN A 73 6.83 -7.98 4.09
CA GLN A 73 7.95 -8.03 5.04
C GLN A 73 8.86 -6.81 4.88
N PHE A 74 9.22 -6.46 3.64
CA PHE A 74 10.04 -5.29 3.38
C PHE A 74 9.29 -3.99 3.70
N TYR A 75 8.07 -3.83 3.19
CA TYR A 75 7.22 -2.65 3.37
C TYR A 75 6.98 -2.28 4.83
N TYR A 76 6.63 -3.25 5.68
CA TYR A 76 6.37 -3.00 7.09
C TYR A 76 7.64 -2.77 7.93
N SER A 77 8.82 -3.06 7.39
CA SER A 77 10.09 -2.78 8.08
C SER A 77 10.41 -1.29 8.15
N PHE A 78 9.93 -0.48 7.19
CA PHE A 78 10.22 0.96 7.11
C PHE A 78 8.98 1.85 7.10
N SER A 79 7.82 1.33 6.67
CA SER A 79 6.62 2.15 6.49
C SER A 79 6.12 2.90 7.73
N PRO A 80 6.25 2.41 8.99
CA PRO A 80 5.85 3.19 10.16
C PRO A 80 6.63 4.50 10.27
N THR A 81 7.96 4.43 10.12
CA THR A 81 8.86 5.59 10.21
C THR A 81 8.57 6.61 9.11
N ILE A 82 8.30 6.15 7.89
CA ILE A 82 7.95 7.04 6.77
C ILE A 82 6.59 7.71 7.01
N ALA A 83 5.60 6.94 7.46
CA ALA A 83 4.26 7.47 7.73
C ALA A 83 4.26 8.50 8.85
N ASP A 84 5.09 8.32 9.89
CA ASP A 84 5.29 9.32 10.94
C ASP A 84 5.94 10.60 10.38
N TYR A 85 6.96 10.45 9.54
CA TYR A 85 7.63 11.59 8.91
C TYR A 85 6.70 12.39 7.96
N GLU A 86 5.79 11.71 7.26
CA GLU A 86 4.74 12.36 6.45
C GLU A 86 3.77 13.20 7.29
N ARG A 87 3.43 12.74 8.51
CA ARG A 87 2.54 13.49 9.42
C ARG A 87 3.20 14.77 9.93
N GLU A 88 4.51 14.74 10.13
CA GLU A 88 5.30 15.89 10.61
C GLU A 88 5.61 16.90 9.49
N ASN A 89 5.74 16.43 8.25
CA ASN A 89 6.23 17.25 7.13
C ASN A 89 5.22 17.31 5.97
N PRO A 90 4.38 18.35 5.89
CA PRO A 90 3.38 18.50 4.82
C PRO A 90 3.97 18.52 3.41
N ALA A 91 5.16 19.11 3.22
CA ALA A 91 5.82 19.12 1.93
C ALA A 91 6.29 17.71 1.50
N PHE A 92 6.77 16.90 2.46
CA PHE A 92 7.15 15.52 2.20
C PHE A 92 5.92 14.66 1.87
N LYS A 93 4.83 14.85 2.61
CA LYS A 93 3.54 14.22 2.32
C LYS A 93 3.08 14.47 0.87
N GLU A 94 3.12 15.72 0.40
CA GLU A 94 2.74 16.03 -0.98
C GLU A 94 3.72 15.45 -2.00
N ALA A 95 5.02 15.38 -1.68
CA ALA A 95 5.99 14.66 -2.51
C ALA A 95 5.66 13.17 -2.61
N VAL A 96 5.39 12.50 -1.48
CA VAL A 96 4.97 11.08 -1.46
C VAL A 96 3.69 10.89 -2.28
N LYS A 97 2.69 11.74 -2.10
CA LYS A 97 1.44 11.71 -2.88
C LYS A 97 1.68 11.88 -4.39
N LEU A 98 2.56 12.79 -4.79
CA LEU A 98 2.94 12.99 -6.19
C LEU A 98 3.67 11.77 -6.74
N THR A 99 4.50 11.09 -5.94
CA THR A 99 5.13 9.83 -6.36
C THR A 99 4.13 8.67 -6.43
N LEU A 100 3.16 8.57 -5.53
CA LEU A 100 2.17 7.47 -5.57
C LEU A 100 1.17 7.59 -6.71
N THR A 101 0.92 8.80 -7.22
CA THR A 101 -0.06 9.05 -8.29
C THR A 101 0.24 8.26 -9.59
N PRO A 102 1.45 8.33 -10.19
CA PRO A 102 1.78 7.55 -11.38
C PRO A 102 1.70 6.03 -11.14
N LEU A 103 2.02 5.57 -9.93
CA LEU A 103 1.84 4.17 -9.54
C LEU A 103 0.37 3.77 -9.56
N LEU A 104 -0.51 4.56 -8.95
CA LEU A 104 -1.96 4.30 -8.97
C LEU A 104 -2.48 4.25 -10.40
N THR A 105 -2.07 5.19 -11.26
CA THR A 105 -2.52 5.23 -12.66
C THR A 105 -1.99 4.10 -13.53
N SER A 106 -0.85 3.51 -13.20
CA SER A 106 -0.32 2.36 -13.96
C SER A 106 -0.94 1.05 -13.49
N LEU A 107 -1.32 0.95 -12.21
CA LEU A 107 -2.05 -0.19 -11.67
C LEU A 107 -3.48 -0.31 -12.23
N THR A 108 -4.10 0.77 -12.71
CA THR A 108 -5.39 0.66 -13.41
C THR A 108 -5.29 -0.17 -14.68
N LEU A 109 -4.11 -0.24 -15.31
CA LEU A 109 -3.87 -1.10 -16.47
C LEU A 109 -4.02 -2.59 -16.12
N LEU A 110 -3.66 -2.99 -14.89
CA LEU A 110 -3.88 -4.35 -14.40
C LEU A 110 -5.36 -4.67 -14.17
N GLN A 111 -6.18 -3.66 -13.87
CA GLN A 111 -7.62 -3.84 -13.72
C GLN A 111 -8.32 -4.12 -15.04
N TYR A 112 -7.84 -3.51 -16.13
CA TYR A 112 -8.40 -3.67 -17.46
C TYR A 112 -7.83 -4.86 -18.22
N ALA A 113 -6.67 -5.37 -17.80
CA ALA A 113 -6.14 -6.62 -18.32
C ALA A 113 -6.96 -7.77 -17.74
N ASP A 114 -7.60 -8.57 -18.59
CA ASP A 114 -8.22 -9.83 -18.16
C ASP A 114 -7.07 -10.81 -17.85
N ILE A 115 -6.78 -11.01 -16.57
CA ILE A 115 -5.68 -11.87 -16.12
C ILE A 115 -6.27 -13.25 -15.81
N ASP A 116 -6.25 -14.12 -16.80
CA ASP A 116 -6.80 -15.48 -16.69
C ASP A 116 -5.73 -16.52 -16.33
N SER A 117 -4.44 -16.14 -16.39
CA SER A 117 -3.31 -17.06 -16.18
C SER A 117 -2.19 -16.49 -15.30
N GLU A 118 -1.42 -17.37 -14.66
CA GLU A 118 -0.24 -16.98 -13.86
C GLU A 118 0.85 -16.30 -14.71
N SER A 119 1.01 -16.73 -15.97
CA SER A 119 1.97 -16.16 -16.91
C SER A 119 1.62 -14.72 -17.27
N GLU A 120 0.33 -14.41 -17.45
CA GLU A 120 -0.13 -13.05 -17.72
C GLU A 120 0.04 -12.18 -16.47
N MET A 121 -0.27 -12.68 -15.28
CA MET A 121 -0.06 -11.92 -14.04
C MET A 121 1.42 -11.53 -13.87
N LEU A 122 2.33 -12.46 -14.13
CA LEU A 122 3.77 -12.19 -14.10
C LEU A 122 4.19 -11.19 -15.19
N GLY A 123 3.71 -11.38 -16.42
CA GLY A 123 4.02 -10.51 -17.56
C GLY A 123 3.56 -9.07 -17.33
N TYR A 124 2.28 -8.89 -17.01
CA TYR A 124 1.71 -7.57 -16.72
C TYR A 124 2.29 -6.97 -15.44
N GLY A 125 2.49 -7.77 -14.39
CA GLY A 125 3.12 -7.31 -13.15
C GLY A 125 4.53 -6.76 -13.37
N ILE A 126 5.38 -7.50 -14.09
CA ILE A 126 6.72 -7.04 -14.50
C ILE A 126 6.62 -5.80 -15.39
N GLY A 127 5.69 -5.80 -16.35
CA GLY A 127 5.46 -4.67 -17.24
C GLY A 127 5.13 -3.38 -16.49
N VAL A 128 4.24 -3.46 -15.49
CA VAL A 128 3.86 -2.32 -14.65
C VAL A 128 5.01 -1.85 -13.77
N ILE A 129 5.80 -2.75 -13.21
CA ILE A 129 7.01 -2.40 -12.43
C ILE A 129 8.01 -1.66 -13.33
N LEU A 130 8.30 -2.17 -14.51
CA LEU A 130 9.20 -1.54 -15.48
C LEU A 130 8.67 -0.20 -15.96
N LEU A 131 7.36 -0.08 -16.21
CA LEU A 131 6.72 1.18 -16.58
C LEU A 131 6.87 2.23 -15.48
N ASN A 132 6.63 1.85 -14.23
CA ASN A 132 6.82 2.75 -13.08
C ASN A 132 8.25 3.22 -12.95
N ILE A 133 9.22 2.28 -12.94
CA ILE A 133 10.65 2.60 -12.90
C ILE A 133 10.99 3.54 -14.06
N GLY A 134 10.61 3.19 -15.29
CA GLY A 134 10.82 4.01 -16.47
C GLY A 134 10.29 5.43 -16.29
N MET A 135 9.05 5.60 -15.82
CA MET A 135 8.47 6.92 -15.59
C MET A 135 9.22 7.73 -14.52
N TYR A 136 9.62 7.12 -13.39
CA TYR A 136 10.34 7.84 -12.32
C TYR A 136 11.74 8.31 -12.72
N PHE A 137 12.41 7.63 -13.66
CA PHE A 137 13.73 8.05 -14.14
C PHE A 137 13.66 8.91 -15.40
N VAL A 138 12.86 8.51 -16.38
CA VAL A 138 12.80 9.17 -17.70
C VAL A 138 12.13 10.54 -17.60
N ALA A 139 10.99 10.67 -16.90
CA ALA A 139 10.28 11.94 -16.86
C ALA A 139 11.12 13.05 -16.21
N PRO A 140 11.76 12.84 -15.04
CA PRO A 140 12.67 13.83 -14.47
C PRO A 140 13.89 14.12 -15.37
N ALA A 141 14.49 13.10 -15.98
CA ALA A 141 15.64 13.28 -16.87
C ALA A 141 15.30 14.14 -18.09
N VAL A 142 14.15 13.92 -18.73
CA VAL A 142 13.67 14.72 -19.86
C VAL A 142 13.36 16.16 -19.44
N ILE A 143 12.77 16.36 -18.26
CA ILE A 143 12.52 17.71 -17.71
C ILE A 143 13.84 18.45 -17.50
N ILE A 144 14.82 17.82 -16.83
CA ILE A 144 16.14 18.40 -16.58
C ILE A 144 16.85 18.73 -17.91
N PHE A 145 16.82 17.81 -18.88
CA PHE A 145 17.41 18.03 -20.20
C PHE A 145 16.75 19.20 -20.94
N LYS A 146 15.41 19.30 -20.93
CA LYS A 146 14.69 20.42 -21.54
C LYS A 146 15.01 21.75 -20.87
N ILE A 147 15.13 21.79 -19.53
CA ILE A 147 15.50 23.02 -18.80
C ILE A 147 16.92 23.43 -19.18
N LYS A 148 17.85 22.48 -19.24
CA LYS A 148 19.25 22.73 -19.62
C LYS A 148 19.38 23.21 -21.07
N ASN A 149 18.62 22.66 -22.02
CA ASN A 149 18.63 23.07 -23.42
C ASN A 149 17.80 24.33 -23.73
N ARG A 150 17.03 24.85 -22.76
CA ARG A 150 16.35 26.15 -22.86
C ARG A 150 17.17 27.31 -22.31
N LYS A 151 18.26 27.03 -21.60
CA LYS A 151 19.32 28.00 -21.29
C LYS A 151 20.38 27.96 -22.37
#